data_AF-A0A939PKU2-F1
#
_entry.id   AF-A0A939PKU2-F1
#
_cell.length_a   1.000
_cell.length_b   1.000
_cell.length_c   1.000
_cell.angle_alpha   90.00
_cell.angle_beta   90.00
_cell.angle_gamma   90.00
#
_symmetry.space_group_name_H-M   'P 1'
#
loop_
_entity.id
_entity.type
_entity.pdbx_description
1 polymer ?
#
loop_
_entity_poly.entity_id
_entity_poly.type
_entity_poly.pdbx_seq_one_letter_code
_entity_poly.pdbx_strand_id
1 'polypeptide(L)'
;MAALDLFGRKWALRILWELRDEAIGFRPLQQRCDNMSSSVLRQRLVELGEAGLVAQNGDGRYELTELGQEAQEALRPLARWSDRWATSLEGTT
;
A
#
# COMPACT_ATOMS: atom_id res chain seq x y z
N MET A 1 6.95 -10.96 12.81
CA MET A 1 6.28 -9.80 13.47
C MET A 1 5.16 -9.39 12.54
N ALA A 2 3.90 -9.45 12.97
CA ALA A 2 2.74 -9.46 12.06
C ALA A 2 2.75 -8.33 11.00
N ALA A 3 3.13 -7.11 11.36
CA ALA A 3 3.20 -5.98 10.43
C ALA A 3 4.26 -6.18 9.33
N LEU A 4 5.49 -6.60 9.66
CA LEU A 4 6.53 -6.86 8.66
C LEU A 4 6.17 -8.05 7.76
N ASP A 5 5.51 -9.07 8.32
CA ASP A 5 5.08 -10.25 7.57
C ASP A 5 3.98 -9.91 6.54
N LEU A 6 3.16 -8.88 6.81
CA LEU A 6 2.16 -8.35 5.88
C LEU A 6 2.78 -7.39 4.87
N PHE A 7 3.57 -6.40 5.33
CA PHE A 7 4.16 -5.36 4.48
C PHE A 7 5.25 -5.89 3.56
N GLY A 8 5.93 -6.97 3.95
CA GLY A 8 6.88 -7.69 3.09
C GLY A 8 6.24 -8.46 1.94
N ARG A 9 4.91 -8.64 1.94
CA ARG A 9 4.21 -9.30 0.82
C ARG A 9 4.23 -8.39 -0.40
N LYS A 10 4.52 -8.98 -1.56
CA LYS A 10 4.52 -8.27 -2.85
C LYS A 10 3.22 -7.48 -2.99
N TRP A 11 3.32 -6.21 -3.37
CA TRP A 11 2.21 -5.27 -3.56
C TRP A 11 1.51 -4.70 -2.32
N ALA A 12 1.72 -5.23 -1.10
CA ALA A 12 1.02 -4.72 0.08
C ALA A 12 1.30 -3.23 0.32
N LEU A 13 2.59 -2.86 0.36
CA LEU A 13 3.00 -1.46 0.49
C LEU A 13 2.59 -0.59 -0.70
N ARG A 14 2.59 -1.14 -1.93
CA ARG A 14 2.14 -0.40 -3.12
C ARG A 14 0.66 -0.04 -3.03
N ILE A 15 -0.18 -0.96 -2.58
CA ILE A 15 -1.62 -0.71 -2.41
C ILE A 15 -1.86 0.34 -1.32
N LEU A 16 -1.22 0.20 -0.16
CA LEU A 16 -1.33 1.20 0.92
C LEU A 16 -0.88 2.58 0.44
N TRP A 17 0.21 2.64 -0.33
CA TRP A 17 0.69 3.88 -0.93
C TRP A 17 -0.33 4.50 -1.87
N GLU A 18 -0.94 3.73 -2.77
CA GLU A 18 -1.93 4.26 -3.71
C GLU A 18 -3.22 4.76 -3.03
N LEU A 19 -3.63 4.13 -1.93
CA LEU A 19 -4.83 4.52 -1.17
C LEU A 19 -4.62 5.68 -0.19
N ARG A 20 -3.40 6.23 -0.09
CA ARG A 20 -3.05 7.23 0.94
C ARG A 20 -3.80 8.56 0.83
N ASP A 21 -4.22 8.94 -0.38
CA ASP A 21 -4.77 10.27 -0.67
C ASP A 21 -6.30 10.27 -0.87
N GLU A 22 -6.85 9.19 -1.44
CA GLU A 22 -8.27 9.11 -1.80
C GLU A 22 -8.75 7.66 -1.82
N ALA A 23 -10.07 7.48 -1.73
CA ALA A 23 -10.69 6.19 -1.99
C ALA A 23 -10.56 5.83 -3.48
N ILE A 24 -10.21 4.60 -3.85
CA ILE A 24 -9.99 4.20 -5.25
C ILE A 24 -10.80 2.96 -5.60
N GLY A 25 -11.48 2.97 -6.76
CA GLY A 25 -12.14 1.78 -7.30
C GLY A 25 -11.13 0.69 -7.71
N PHE A 26 -11.60 -0.54 -7.85
CA PHE A 26 -10.72 -1.69 -8.16
C PHE A 26 -9.87 -1.51 -9.42
N ARG A 27 -10.48 -1.09 -10.54
CA ARG A 27 -9.77 -0.97 -11.83
C ARG A 27 -8.71 0.14 -11.82
N PRO A 28 -9.00 1.38 -11.37
CA PRO A 28 -7.95 2.40 -11.24
C PRO A 28 -6.83 1.95 -10.29
N LEU A 29 -7.16 1.29 -9.17
CA LEU A 29 -6.14 0.80 -8.23
C LEU A 29 -5.22 -0.25 -8.89
N GLN A 30 -5.79 -1.16 -9.68
CA GLN A 30 -5.03 -2.13 -10.47
C GLN A 30 -4.07 -1.46 -11.46
N GLN A 31 -4.54 -0.44 -12.17
CA GLN A 31 -3.73 0.31 -13.14
C GLN A 31 -2.56 1.02 -12.46
N ARG A 32 -2.81 1.64 -11.29
CA ARG A 32 -1.76 2.30 -10.50
C ARG A 32 -0.75 1.30 -9.93
N CYS A 33 -1.09 0.02 -9.83
CA CYS A 33 -0.17 -1.02 -9.40
C CYS A 33 0.40 -1.83 -10.57
N ASP A 34 0.91 -1.14 -11.59
CA ASP A 34 1.56 -1.71 -12.78
C ASP A 34 0.76 -2.84 -13.47
N ASN A 35 -0.57 -2.70 -13.46
CA ASN A 35 -1.49 -3.72 -13.99
C ASN A 35 -1.25 -5.13 -13.40
N MET A 36 -1.00 -5.21 -12.08
CA MET A 36 -0.95 -6.51 -11.39
C MET A 36 -2.19 -7.36 -11.68
N SER A 37 -2.09 -8.69 -11.58
CA SER A 37 -3.25 -9.56 -11.86
C SER A 37 -4.42 -9.27 -10.90
N SER A 38 -5.65 -9.35 -11.42
CA SER A 38 -6.85 -9.09 -10.63
C SER A 38 -7.00 -10.04 -9.44
N SER A 39 -6.54 -11.30 -9.58
CA SER A 39 -6.54 -12.28 -8.49
C SER A 39 -5.59 -11.88 -7.37
N VAL A 40 -4.38 -11.40 -7.71
CA VAL A 40 -3.42 -10.91 -6.73
C VAL A 40 -3.97 -9.67 -6.03
N LEU A 41 -4.49 -8.69 -6.77
CA LEU A 41 -5.06 -7.48 -6.16
C LEU A 41 -6.19 -7.82 -5.18
N ARG A 42 -7.13 -8.70 -5.59
CA ARG A 42 -8.21 -9.14 -4.70
C ARG A 42 -7.69 -9.81 -3.44
N GLN A 43 -6.73 -10.74 -3.58
CA GLN A 43 -6.13 -11.40 -2.42
C GLN A 43 -5.46 -10.40 -1.47
N ARG A 44 -4.75 -9.41 -2.01
CA ARG A 44 -4.12 -8.37 -1.19
C ARG A 44 -5.15 -7.51 -0.45
N LEU A 45 -6.22 -7.09 -1.13
CA LEU A 45 -7.27 -6.29 -0.54
C LEU A 45 -8.01 -7.03 0.57
N VAL A 46 -8.26 -8.33 0.39
CA VAL A 46 -8.84 -9.19 1.45
C VAL A 46 -7.92 -9.20 2.67
N GLU A 47 -6.64 -9.46 2.50
CA GLU A 47 -5.71 -9.54 3.63
C GLU A 47 -5.48 -8.20 4.33
N LEU A 48 -5.42 -7.10 3.57
CA LEU A 48 -5.34 -5.75 4.15
C LEU A 48 -6.64 -5.38 4.87
N GLY A 49 -7.79 -5.87 4.40
CA GLY A 49 -9.07 -5.72 5.06
C GLY A 49 -9.19 -6.55 6.34
N GLU A 50 -8.76 -7.81 6.32
CA GLU A 50 -8.68 -8.68 7.50
C GLU A 50 -7.73 -8.12 8.57
N ALA A 51 -6.66 -7.44 8.14
CA ALA A 51 -5.75 -6.71 9.02
C ALA A 51 -6.31 -5.36 9.50
N GLY A 52 -7.50 -4.96 9.06
CA GLY A 52 -8.15 -3.71 9.45
C GLY A 52 -7.51 -2.45 8.86
N LEU A 53 -6.67 -2.55 7.83
CA LEU A 53 -5.95 -1.43 7.23
C LEU A 53 -6.69 -0.78 6.05
N VAL A 54 -7.49 -1.57 5.34
CA VAL A 54 -8.25 -1.13 4.16
C VAL A 54 -9.71 -1.49 4.32
N ALA A 55 -10.61 -0.57 3.97
CA ALA A 55 -12.04 -0.83 3.91
C ALA A 55 -12.60 -0.49 2.53
N GLN A 56 -13.79 -1.00 2.24
CA GLN A 56 -14.58 -0.59 1.08
C GLN A 56 -15.71 0.32 1.55
N ASN A 57 -15.82 1.50 0.96
CA ASN A 57 -16.87 2.47 1.29
C ASN A 57 -18.20 2.16 0.58
N GLY A 58 -19.23 2.97 0.84
CA GLY A 58 -20.58 2.77 0.28
C GLY A 58 -20.66 2.77 -1.25
N ASP A 59 -19.70 3.40 -1.93
CA ASP A 59 -19.61 3.45 -3.40
C ASP A 59 -18.80 2.29 -3.99
N GLY A 60 -18.34 1.34 -3.15
CA GLY A 60 -17.50 0.24 -3.59
C GLY A 60 -16.03 0.62 -3.85
N ARG A 61 -15.58 1.79 -3.40
CA ARG A 61 -14.17 2.22 -3.50
C ARG A 61 -13.41 1.80 -2.26
N TYR A 62 -12.13 1.47 -2.42
CA TYR A 62 -11.24 1.08 -1.33
C TYR A 62 -10.56 2.30 -0.73
N GLU A 63 -10.42 2.37 0.58
CA GLU A 63 -9.74 3.46 1.29
C GLU A 63 -8.98 2.93 2.51
N LEU A 64 -8.02 3.71 2.99
CA LEU A 64 -7.37 3.41 4.27
C LEU A 64 -8.36 3.65 5.41
N THR A 65 -8.41 2.71 6.36
CA THR A 65 -9.04 2.94 7.65
C THR A 65 -8.20 3.91 8.49
N GLU A 66 -8.70 4.30 9.67
CA GLU A 66 -7.89 5.04 10.65
C GLU A 66 -6.57 4.32 10.97
N LEU A 67 -6.63 3.00 11.23
CA LEU A 67 -5.43 2.18 11.45
C LEU A 67 -4.52 2.12 10.21
N GLY A 68 -5.10 2.09 9.01
CA GLY A 68 -4.36 2.16 7.75
C GLY A 68 -3.60 3.48 7.58
N GLN A 69 -4.22 4.59 7.98
CA GLN A 69 -3.59 5.92 7.97
C GLN A 69 -2.46 6.00 8.99
N GLU A 70 -2.65 5.49 10.22
CA GLU A 70 -1.59 5.39 11.23
C GLU A 70 -0.40 4.56 10.73
N ALA A 71 -0.66 3.44 10.05
CA ALA A 71 0.39 2.63 9.44
C ALA A 71 1.14 3.42 8.34
N GLN A 72 0.43 4.20 7.53
CA GLN A 72 1.04 5.06 6.50
C GLN A 72 1.95 6.12 7.13
N GLU A 73 1.50 6.78 8.21
CA GLU A 73 2.29 7.75 8.97
C GLU A 73 3.56 7.11 9.55
N ALA A 74 3.44 5.92 10.14
CA ALA A 74 4.58 5.17 10.66
C ALA A 74 5.59 4.76 9.57
N LEU A 75 5.15 4.60 8.32
CA LEU A 75 6.00 4.28 7.17
C LEU A 75 6.70 5.52 6.56
N ARG A 76 6.23 6.75 6.83
CA ARG A 76 6.84 7.97 6.24
C ARG A 76 8.35 8.12 6.53
N PRO A 77 8.85 7.89 7.76
CA PRO A 77 10.28 7.97 8.03
C PRO A 77 11.08 6.93 7.23
N LEU A 78 10.52 5.74 7.03
CA LEU A 78 11.14 4.69 6.23
C LEU A 78 11.19 5.09 4.76
N ALA A 79 10.12 5.67 4.21
CA ALA A 79 10.11 6.19 2.84
C ALA A 79 11.18 7.27 2.63
N ARG A 80 11.26 8.25 3.54
CA ARG A 80 12.30 9.29 3.50
C ARG A 80 13.72 8.73 3.59
N TRP A 81 13.92 7.69 4.40
CA TRP A 81 15.21 7.00 4.45
C TRP A 81 15.51 6.28 3.13
N SER A 82 14.52 5.62 2.53
CA SER A 82 14.65 4.93 1.25
C SER A 82 15.06 5.88 0.13
N ASP A 83 14.51 7.09 0.09
CA ASP A 83 14.89 8.12 -0.90
C ASP A 83 16.37 8.50 -0.76
N ARG A 84 16.81 8.78 0.48
CA ARG A 84 18.23 9.09 0.76
C ARG A 84 19.15 7.93 0.40
N TRP A 85 18.71 6.70 0.68
CA TRP A 85 19.46 5.50 0.35
C TRP A 85 19.59 5.32 -1.17
N ALA A 86 18.51 5.51 -1.94
CA ALA A 86 18.55 5.47 -3.39
C ALA A 86 19.56 6.49 -3.96
N THR A 87 19.52 7.74 -3.51
CA THR A 87 20.51 8.77 -3.91
C THR A 87 21.95 8.38 -3.55
N SER A 88 22.17 7.71 -2.42
CA SER A 88 23.52 7.25 -2.04
C SER A 88 24.08 6.18 -2.98
N LEU A 89 23.22 5.38 -3.61
CA LEU A 89 23.63 4.38 -4.59
C LEU A 89 23.98 5.01 -5.94
N GLU A 90 23.27 6.08 -6.33
CA GLU A 90 23.53 6.81 -7.59
C GLU A 90 24.86 7.56 -7.57
N GLY A 91 25.33 8.00 -6.41
CA GLY A 91 26.61 8.71 -6.23
C GLY A 91 27.87 7.83 -6.19
N THR A 92 27.75 6.51 -6.45
CA THR A 92 28.88 5.56 -6.42
C THR A 92 29.32 5.10 -7.83
N THR A 93 28.95 5.84 -8.90
CA THR A 93 29.49 5.66 -10.26
C THR A 93 30.37 6.85 -10.61
#